data_AF-A0A2C5XI30-F1
#
_entry.id   AF-A0A2C5XI30-F1
#
_cell.length_a   1.000
_cell.length_b   1.000
_cell.length_c   1.000
_cell.angle_alpha   90.00
_cell.angle_beta   90.00
_cell.angle_gamma   90.00
#
_symmetry.space_group_name_H-M   'P 1'
#
loop_
_entity.id
_entity.type
_entity.pdbx_description
1 polymer ?
#
loop_
_entity_poly.entity_id
_entity_poly.type
_entity_poly.pdbx_seq_one_letter_code
_entity_poly.pdbx_strand_id
1 'polypeptide(L)'
;MRASMDPLKPLASTLDPVIAQIYSQASSMRETLRQSMPAPDSEEAKAREARARRRKTRQLAAEVLATPQRLRHLVQQGRQDEARKQWELPRRLLISWREKGVGGDDVQSCIDEGDAVFHESKDPSR
;
A
#
# COMPACT_ATOMS: atom_id res chain seq x y z
N MET A 1 -64.52 -23.66 19.43
CA MET A 1 -63.39 -23.52 18.49
C MET A 1 -62.15 -23.18 19.32
N ARG A 2 -61.16 -24.08 19.38
CA ARG A 2 -59.93 -23.89 20.18
C ARG A 2 -58.97 -22.99 19.40
N ALA A 3 -58.69 -21.79 19.91
CA ALA A 3 -57.62 -20.94 19.39
C ALA A 3 -56.28 -21.56 19.81
N SER A 4 -55.59 -22.16 18.84
CA SER A 4 -54.20 -22.60 18.96
C SER A 4 -53.33 -21.35 19.02
N MET A 5 -52.88 -20.97 20.22
CA MET A 5 -51.75 -20.06 20.40
C MET A 5 -50.49 -20.93 20.48
N ASP A 6 -49.73 -20.98 19.38
CA ASP A 6 -48.38 -21.51 19.37
C ASP A 6 -47.47 -20.45 20.03
N PRO A 7 -46.74 -20.75 21.13
CA PRO A 7 -45.98 -19.75 21.84
C PRO A 7 -44.79 -19.30 20.98
N LEU A 8 -44.84 -18.04 20.54
CA LEU A 8 -43.69 -17.34 20.01
C LEU A 8 -42.51 -17.52 20.98
N LYS A 9 -41.47 -18.22 20.53
CA LYS A 9 -40.20 -18.36 21.24
C LYS A 9 -39.73 -16.96 21.67
N PRO A 10 -39.25 -16.76 22.92
CA PRO A 10 -38.79 -15.47 23.38
C PRO A 10 -37.46 -15.11 22.71
N LEU A 11 -37.51 -14.52 21.52
CA LEU A 11 -36.34 -14.01 20.78
C LEU A 11 -35.66 -12.84 21.51
N ALA A 12 -36.36 -12.15 22.41
CA ALA A 12 -35.85 -11.02 23.18
C ALA A 12 -34.80 -11.39 24.26
N SER A 13 -34.73 -12.66 24.68
CA SER A 13 -33.80 -13.12 25.74
C SER A 13 -32.52 -13.78 25.20
N THR A 14 -32.26 -13.67 23.89
CA THR A 14 -31.17 -14.40 23.21
C THR A 14 -30.11 -13.52 22.55
N LEU A 15 -30.27 -12.20 22.55
CA LEU A 15 -29.28 -11.29 21.97
C LEU A 15 -28.01 -11.24 22.82
N ASP A 16 -28.16 -11.07 24.14
CA ASP A 16 -27.06 -11.01 25.09
C ASP A 16 -26.17 -12.28 25.08
N PRO A 17 -26.72 -13.52 25.10
CA PRO A 17 -25.90 -14.72 25.01
C PRO A 17 -25.23 -14.88 23.63
N VAL A 18 -25.86 -14.46 22.54
CA VAL A 18 -25.23 -14.49 21.20
C VAL A 18 -24.07 -13.50 21.11
N ILE A 19 -24.22 -12.30 21.67
CA ILE A 19 -23.13 -11.30 21.76
C ILE A 19 -21.98 -11.84 22.60
N ALA A 20 -22.26 -12.44 23.76
CA ALA A 20 -21.25 -13.08 24.60
C ALA A 20 -20.49 -14.20 23.86
N GLN A 21 -21.22 -15.01 23.07
CA GLN A 21 -20.62 -16.06 22.25
C GLN A 21 -19.72 -15.50 21.13
N ILE A 22 -20.12 -14.41 20.47
CA ILE A 22 -19.28 -13.72 19.47
C ILE A 22 -18.00 -13.18 20.12
N TYR A 23 -18.08 -12.54 21.29
CA TYR A 23 -16.91 -12.05 22.02
C TYR A 23 -15.96 -13.17 22.44
N SER A 24 -16.52 -14.29 22.90
CA SER A 24 -15.75 -15.49 23.25
C SER A 24 -15.03 -16.06 22.03
N GLN A 25 -15.73 -16.19 20.90
CA GLN A 25 -15.14 -16.65 19.64
C GLN A 25 -14.05 -15.70 19.13
N ALA A 26 -14.30 -14.38 19.12
CA ALA A 26 -13.32 -13.38 18.72
C ALA A 26 -12.08 -13.39 19.62
N SER A 27 -12.28 -13.57 20.93
CA SER A 27 -11.18 -13.66 21.89
C SER A 27 -10.36 -14.93 21.69
N SER A 28 -11.02 -16.07 21.46
CA SER A 28 -10.37 -17.35 21.16
C SER A 28 -9.54 -17.27 19.87
N MET A 29 -10.13 -16.74 18.78
CA MET A 29 -9.42 -16.53 17.51
C MET A 29 -8.18 -15.64 17.67
N ARG A 30 -8.31 -14.53 18.41
CA ARG A 30 -7.20 -13.62 18.69
C ARG A 30 -6.10 -14.31 19.51
N GLU A 31 -6.47 -15.13 20.47
CA GLU A 31 -5.52 -15.87 21.29
C GLU A 31 -4.78 -16.94 20.49
N THR A 32 -5.47 -17.70 19.64
CA THR A 32 -4.85 -18.67 18.72
C THR A 32 -3.88 -17.97 17.75
N LEU A 33 -4.24 -16.80 17.24
CA LEU A 33 -3.35 -15.98 16.41
C LEU A 33 -2.12 -15.50 17.17
N ARG A 34 -2.28 -15.09 18.43
CA ARG A 34 -1.17 -14.66 19.28
C ARG A 34 -0.20 -15.80 19.57
N GLN A 35 -0.72 -16.99 19.86
CA GLN A 35 0.08 -18.17 20.18
C GLN A 35 0.84 -18.73 18.95
N SER A 36 0.28 -18.56 17.75
CA SER A 36 0.92 -18.98 16.49
C SER A 36 1.90 -17.96 15.91
N MET A 37 1.95 -16.74 16.47
CA MET A 37 2.92 -15.72 16.07
C MET A 37 4.23 -15.89 16.85
N PRO A 38 5.39 -15.83 16.18
CA PRO A 38 6.68 -15.78 16.86
C PRO A 38 6.72 -14.59 17.83
N ALA A 39 7.40 -14.75 18.96
CA ALA A 39 7.61 -13.64 19.89
C ALA A 39 8.22 -12.43 19.16
N PRO A 40 7.81 -11.18 19.47
CA PRO A 40 8.26 -9.99 18.76
C PRO A 40 9.79 -9.86 18.65
N ASP A 41 10.51 -10.32 19.68
CA ASP A 41 11.97 -10.26 19.76
C ASP A 41 12.68 -11.53 19.26
N SER A 42 11.92 -12.52 18.79
CA SER A 42 12.49 -13.73 18.20
C SER A 42 13.26 -13.43 16.92
N GLU A 43 14.30 -14.22 16.64
CA GLU A 43 15.06 -14.10 15.39
C GLU A 43 14.18 -14.32 14.15
N GLU A 44 13.14 -15.17 14.24
CA GLU A 44 12.16 -15.35 13.18
C GLU A 44 11.32 -14.09 12.93
N ALA A 45 10.88 -13.40 13.98
CA ALA A 45 10.15 -12.13 13.85
C ALA A 45 11.04 -11.05 13.20
N LYS A 46 12.29 -10.92 13.64
CA LYS A 46 13.27 -9.99 13.05
C LYS A 46 13.56 -10.32 11.58
N ALA A 47 13.75 -11.59 11.25
CA ALA A 47 13.98 -12.03 9.87
C ALA A 47 12.77 -11.75 8.97
N ARG A 48 11.55 -12.00 9.46
CA ARG A 48 10.31 -11.67 8.76
C ARG A 48 10.17 -10.18 8.53
N GLU A 49 10.48 -9.36 9.52
CA GLU A 49 10.44 -7.91 9.41
C GLU A 49 11.47 -7.40 8.39
N ALA A 50 12.72 -7.90 8.45
CA ALA A 50 13.76 -7.53 7.51
C ALA A 50 13.36 -7.88 6.05
N ARG A 51 12.76 -9.05 5.82
CA ARG A 51 12.21 -9.45 4.51
C ARG A 51 11.09 -8.51 4.06
N ALA A 52 10.17 -8.17 4.97
CA ALA A 52 9.07 -7.25 4.68
C ALA A 52 9.60 -5.84 4.31
N ARG A 53 10.58 -5.32 5.06
CA ARG A 53 11.26 -4.05 4.77
C ARG A 53 11.91 -4.08 3.38
N ARG A 54 12.71 -5.12 3.07
CA ARG A 54 13.33 -5.28 1.75
C ARG A 54 12.30 -5.31 0.61
N ARG A 55 11.19 -6.03 0.78
CA ARG A 55 10.11 -6.08 -0.21
C ARG A 55 9.50 -4.69 -0.44
N LYS A 56 9.20 -3.96 0.64
CA LYS A 56 8.67 -2.59 0.54
C LYS A 56 9.63 -1.65 -0.18
N THR A 57 10.92 -1.70 0.15
CA THR A 57 11.95 -0.88 -0.52
C THR A 57 12.04 -1.20 -2.00
N ARG A 58 12.04 -2.49 -2.37
CA ARG A 58 12.07 -2.90 -3.79
C ARG A 58 10.83 -2.43 -4.55
N GLN A 59 9.65 -2.53 -3.93
CA GLN A 59 8.42 -2.06 -4.53
C GLN A 59 8.45 -0.54 -4.75
N LEU A 60 8.88 0.23 -3.75
CA LEU A 60 9.04 1.67 -3.88
C LEU A 60 10.00 2.03 -5.02
N ALA A 61 11.12 1.32 -5.16
CA ALA A 61 12.04 1.52 -6.28
C ALA A 61 11.41 1.24 -7.63
N ALA A 62 10.67 0.14 -7.76
CA ALA A 62 9.95 -0.16 -9.00
C ALA A 62 8.91 0.94 -9.32
N GLU A 63 8.18 1.44 -8.32
CA GLU A 63 7.18 2.48 -8.51
C GLU A 63 7.79 3.81 -8.96
N VAL A 64 8.92 4.20 -8.36
CA VAL A 64 9.66 5.43 -8.68
C VAL A 64 10.23 5.35 -10.10
N LEU A 65 10.93 4.26 -10.43
CA LEU A 65 11.53 4.06 -11.76
C LEU A 65 10.49 3.93 -12.88
N ALA A 66 9.27 3.51 -12.56
CA ALA A 66 8.15 3.48 -13.52
C ALA A 66 7.52 4.86 -13.76
N THR A 67 7.83 5.87 -12.94
CA THR A 67 7.18 7.18 -13.01
C THR A 67 7.38 7.89 -14.35
N PRO A 68 8.59 7.97 -14.97
CA PRO A 68 8.78 8.66 -16.25
C PRO A 68 7.83 8.20 -17.36
N GLN A 69 7.56 6.89 -17.46
CA GLN A 69 6.59 6.36 -18.43
C GLN A 69 5.15 6.84 -18.15
N ARG A 70 4.74 6.90 -16.87
CA ARG A 70 3.42 7.43 -16.49
C ARG A 70 3.30 8.93 -16.79
N LEU A 71 4.37 9.69 -16.58
CA LEU A 71 4.41 11.12 -16.91
C LEU A 71 4.23 11.35 -18.41
N ARG A 72 4.91 10.56 -19.26
CA ARG A 72 4.73 10.62 -20.72
C ARG A 72 3.27 10.46 -21.11
N HIS A 73 2.58 9.48 -20.52
CA HIS A 73 1.16 9.26 -20.77
C HIS A 73 0.28 10.44 -20.33
N LEU A 74 0.53 11.01 -19.15
CA LEU A 74 -0.23 12.17 -18.66
C LEU A 74 0.00 13.41 -19.53
N VAL A 75 1.23 13.66 -19.98
CA VAL A 75 1.54 14.78 -20.87
C VAL A 75 0.90 14.61 -22.25
N GLN A 76 0.90 13.39 -22.80
CA GLN A 76 0.16 13.07 -24.05
C GLN A 76 -1.35 13.30 -23.93
N GLN A 77 -1.91 13.17 -22.72
CA GLN A 77 -3.32 13.49 -22.43
C GLN A 77 -3.56 15.00 -22.17
N GLY A 78 -2.55 15.86 -22.33
CA GLY A 78 -2.63 17.29 -22.02
C GLY A 78 -2.65 17.62 -20.52
N ARG A 79 -2.44 16.62 -19.63
CA ARG A 79 -2.47 16.78 -18.17
C ARG A 79 -1.09 17.13 -17.60
N GLN A 80 -0.48 18.17 -18.15
CA GLN A 80 0.91 18.52 -17.82
C GLN A 80 1.10 18.94 -16.36
N ASP A 81 0.16 19.71 -15.80
CA ASP A 81 0.24 20.14 -14.39
C ASP A 81 0.14 18.97 -13.41
N GLU A 82 -0.69 17.98 -13.73
CA GLU A 82 -0.80 16.78 -12.92
C GLU A 82 0.46 15.92 -13.01
N ALA A 83 1.02 15.77 -14.21
CA ALA A 83 2.30 15.09 -14.41
C ALA A 83 3.40 15.76 -13.58
N ARG A 84 3.48 17.11 -13.58
CA ARG A 84 4.46 17.84 -12.75
C ARG A 84 4.30 17.52 -11.27
N LYS A 85 3.07 17.59 -10.75
CA LYS A 85 2.77 17.25 -9.34
C LYS A 85 3.16 15.82 -9.01
N GLN A 86 2.86 14.87 -9.88
CA GLN A 86 3.23 13.47 -9.69
C GLN A 86 4.74 13.24 -9.74
N TRP A 87 5.51 14.11 -10.42
CA TRP A 87 6.96 13.98 -10.52
C TRP A 87 7.73 14.53 -9.32
N GLU A 88 7.16 15.47 -8.55
CA GLU A 88 7.89 16.16 -7.47
C GLU A 88 8.52 15.21 -6.44
N LEU A 89 7.72 14.28 -5.90
CA LEU A 89 8.18 13.36 -4.85
C LEU A 89 9.14 12.29 -5.40
N PRO A 90 8.83 11.57 -6.50
CA PRO A 90 9.75 10.61 -7.10
C PRO A 90 11.10 11.24 -7.48
N ARG A 91 11.09 12.44 -8.06
CA ARG A 91 12.31 13.17 -8.42
C ARG A 91 13.18 13.49 -7.20
N ARG A 92 12.58 14.02 -6.12
CA ARG A 92 13.31 14.29 -4.86
C ARG A 92 13.92 13.02 -4.27
N LEU A 93 13.20 11.90 -4.34
CA LEU A 93 13.69 10.62 -3.83
C LEU A 93 14.89 10.10 -4.64
N LEU A 94 14.82 10.19 -5.98
CA LEU A 94 15.93 9.82 -6.86
C LEU A 94 17.17 10.69 -6.62
N ILE A 95 16.99 12.01 -6.43
CA ILE A 95 18.09 12.91 -6.07
C ILE A 95 18.75 12.47 -4.76
N SER A 96 17.96 12.13 -3.74
CA SER A 96 18.48 11.62 -2.47
C SER A 96 19.22 10.29 -2.63
N TRP A 97 18.81 9.43 -3.57
CA TRP A 97 19.52 8.18 -3.86
C TRP A 97 20.86 8.43 -4.52
N ARG A 98 20.89 9.34 -5.49
CA ARG A 98 22.13 9.77 -6.14
C ARG A 98 23.14 10.34 -5.14
N GLU A 99 22.69 11.23 -4.26
CA GLU A 99 23.53 11.83 -3.20
C GLU A 99 24.09 10.77 -2.23
N LYS A 100 23.34 9.70 -1.99
CA LYS A 100 23.77 8.57 -1.16
C LYS A 100 24.58 7.52 -1.91
N GLY A 101 24.86 7.73 -3.21
CA GLY A 101 25.58 6.77 -4.04
C GLY A 101 24.80 5.47 -4.31
N VAL A 102 23.47 5.50 -4.19
CA VAL A 102 22.60 4.34 -4.42
C VAL A 102 22.17 4.30 -5.88
N GLY A 103 22.37 3.17 -6.55
CA GLY A 103 21.86 2.92 -7.90
C GLY A 103 22.71 3.50 -9.05
N GLY A 104 23.81 4.20 -8.75
CA GLY A 104 24.78 4.66 -9.76
C GLY A 104 24.16 5.52 -10.87
N ASP A 105 24.63 5.30 -12.09
CA ASP A 105 24.24 6.10 -13.27
C ASP A 105 22.76 5.93 -13.63
N ASP A 106 22.16 4.76 -13.35
CA ASP A 106 20.74 4.47 -13.65
C ASP A 106 19.79 5.47 -12.97
N VAL A 107 20.15 5.95 -11.77
CA VAL A 107 19.34 6.95 -11.05
C VAL A 107 19.37 8.29 -11.77
N GLN A 108 20.53 8.70 -12.28
CA GLN A 108 20.65 9.93 -13.05
C GLN A 108 19.88 9.83 -14.37
N SER A 109 20.01 8.71 -15.09
CA SER A 109 19.24 8.44 -16.31
C SER A 109 17.73 8.50 -16.07
N CYS A 110 17.23 7.95 -14.95
CA CYS A 110 15.81 8.03 -14.61
C CYS A 110 15.34 9.47 -14.31
N ILE A 111 16.19 10.30 -13.69
CA ILE A 111 15.88 11.71 -13.46
C ILE A 111 15.79 12.44 -14.81
N ASP A 112 16.78 12.25 -15.67
CA ASP A 112 16.87 12.91 -16.97
C ASP A 112 15.69 12.52 -17.86
N GLU A 113 15.33 11.24 -17.90
CA GLU A 113 14.15 10.75 -18.60
C GLU A 113 12.85 11.40 -18.13
N GLY A 114 12.68 11.57 -16.81
CA GLY A 114 11.48 12.17 -16.23
C GLY A 114 11.40 13.67 -16.48
N ASP A 115 12.54 14.38 -16.39
CA ASP A 115 12.61 15.81 -16.66
C ASP A 115 12.38 16.11 -18.16
N ALA A 116 12.91 15.27 -19.06
CA ALA A 116 12.76 15.42 -20.51
C ALA A 116 11.29 15.43 -20.99
N VAL A 117 10.39 14.72 -20.28
CA VAL A 117 8.94 14.66 -20.62
C VAL A 117 8.32 16.07 -20.69
N PHE A 118 8.80 17.01 -19.89
CA PHE A 118 8.28 18.37 -19.83
C PHE A 118 8.96 19.35 -20.80
N HIS A 119 10.10 18.95 -21.38
CA HIS A 119 10.81 19.73 -22.39
C HIS A 119 10.30 19.41 -23.80
N GLU A 120 9.92 18.16 -24.07
CA GLU A 120 9.43 17.69 -25.38
C GLU A 120 8.08 18.31 -25.78
N SER A 121 7.25 18.70 -24.81
CA SER A 121 5.96 19.38 -25.03
C SER A 121 6.09 20.86 -25.40
N LYS A 122 7.31 21.40 -25.43
CA LYS A 122 7.57 22.82 -25.73
C LYS A 122 7.97 23.10 -27.17
N ASP A 123 7.92 22.10 -28.06
CA ASP A 123 8.23 22.27 -29.49
C ASP A 123 6.95 22.11 -30.35
N PRO A 124 6.14 23.18 -30.55
CA PRO A 124 4.96 23.15 -31.40
C PRO A 124 5.31 23.34 -32.89
N SER A 125 6.44 22.82 -33.38
CA SER A 125 6.89 23.02 -34.76
C SER A 125 7.40 21.74 -35.41
N ARG A 126 6.47 20.83 -35.75
CA ARG A 126 6.62 19.95 -36.90
C ARG A 126 5.29 19.55 -37.50
#